data_AF-A0A2S2QHT6-F1
#
_entry.id   AF-A0A2S2QHT6-F1
#
_cell.length_a   1.000
_cell.length_b   1.000
_cell.length_c   1.000
_cell.angle_alpha   90.00
_cell.angle_beta   90.00
_cell.angle_gamma   90.00
#
_symmetry.space_group_name_H-M   'P 1'
#
loop_
_entity.id
_entity.type
_entity.pdbx_description
1 polymer ?
#
loop_
_entity_poly.entity_id
_entity_poly.type
_entity_poly.pdbx_seq_one_letter_code
_entity_poly.pdbx_strand_id
1 'polypeptide(L)'
;ARIHIPSIKNTSEIINVTGTRNSTAKAIKELEEIILKLKNVSEKEILIDQRHHGAMIGVKGKNVIQLQETFNVKITFPSPAPTKNNLVKIRGLKDDVNKAFQSISELAKALNESLKFLKPGAGNEVLINDSKSNSC
;
A
#
# COMPACT_ATOMS: atom_id res chain seq x y z
N ALA A 1 -30.14 -0.89 17.40
CA ALA A 1 -30.02 -0.78 15.94
C ALA A 1 -29.62 -2.13 15.36
N ARG A 2 -30.13 -2.49 14.17
CA ARG A 2 -29.70 -3.61 13.34
C ARG A 2 -28.96 -3.05 12.13
N ILE A 3 -27.77 -3.58 11.85
CA ILE A 3 -26.92 -3.16 10.73
C ILE A 3 -26.96 -4.26 9.68
N HIS A 4 -27.34 -3.91 8.46
CA HIS A 4 -27.37 -4.81 7.32
C HIS A 4 -26.17 -4.49 6.42
N ILE A 5 -25.16 -5.37 6.44
CA ILE A 5 -23.97 -5.26 5.60
C ILE A 5 -24.20 -6.11 4.33
N PRO A 6 -24.19 -5.52 3.12
CA PRO A 6 -24.36 -6.28 1.89
C PRO A 6 -23.20 -7.26 1.68
N SER A 7 -23.49 -8.40 1.04
CA SER A 7 -22.46 -9.39 0.71
C SER A 7 -21.51 -8.87 -0.35
N ILE A 8 -20.23 -9.23 -0.28
CA ILE A 8 -19.14 -8.84 -1.22
C ILE A 8 -19.49 -9.14 -2.70
N LYS A 9 -20.39 -10.09 -2.95
CA LYS A 9 -20.85 -10.46 -4.30
C LYS A 9 -21.89 -9.50 -4.89
N ASN A 10 -22.56 -8.70 -4.06
CA ASN A 10 -23.47 -7.66 -4.51
C ASN A 10 -22.69 -6.37 -4.71
N THR A 11 -22.90 -5.69 -5.84
CA THR A 11 -22.27 -4.41 -6.18
C THR A 11 -22.84 -3.23 -5.38
N SER A 12 -23.74 -3.47 -4.44
CA SER A 12 -24.33 -2.43 -3.61
C SER A 12 -23.40 -2.04 -2.47
N GLU A 13 -22.87 -0.83 -2.51
CA GLU A 13 -22.03 -0.24 -1.44
C GLU A 13 -22.85 0.38 -0.28
N ILE A 14 -24.15 0.07 -0.21
CA ILE A 14 -25.09 0.72 0.69
C ILE A 14 -25.25 -0.10 1.97
N ILE A 15 -24.90 0.49 3.12
CA ILE A 15 -25.12 -0.09 4.45
C ILE A 15 -26.45 0.43 5.01
N ASN A 16 -27.40 -0.46 5.27
CA ASN A 16 -28.70 -0.09 5.83
C ASN A 16 -28.72 -0.28 7.35
N VAL A 17 -29.11 0.76 8.10
CA VAL A 17 -29.23 0.72 9.56
C VAL A 17 -30.69 0.94 9.95
N THR A 18 -31.26 0.00 10.70
CA THR A 18 -32.66 0.06 11.15
C THR A 18 -32.76 0.06 12.68
N GLY A 19 -33.68 0.84 13.25
CA GLY A 19 -33.88 0.89 14.71
C GLY A 19 -34.45 2.22 15.21
N THR A 20 -34.46 2.38 16.53
CA THR A 20 -34.90 3.61 17.21
C THR A 20 -33.92 4.76 16.96
N ARG A 21 -34.43 5.99 16.81
CA ARG A 21 -33.66 7.21 16.46
C ARG A 21 -32.33 7.33 17.23
N ASN A 22 -32.36 7.18 18.55
CA ASN A 22 -31.15 7.27 19.38
C ASN A 22 -30.13 6.17 19.09
N SER A 23 -30.58 4.93 18.91
CA SER A 23 -29.67 3.81 18.64
C SER A 23 -29.07 3.88 17.23
N THR A 24 -29.85 4.35 16.26
CA THR A 24 -29.42 4.50 14.87
C THR A 24 -28.41 5.63 14.74
N ALA A 25 -28.64 6.78 15.40
CA ALA A 25 -27.71 7.90 15.39
C ALA A 25 -26.32 7.54 15.96
N LYS A 26 -26.30 6.78 17.08
CA LYS A 26 -25.04 6.31 17.67
C LYS A 26 -24.30 5.33 16.73
N ALA A 27 -25.03 4.38 16.14
CA ALA A 27 -24.46 3.41 15.21
C ALA A 27 -23.89 4.08 13.94
N ILE A 28 -24.57 5.09 13.40
CA ILE A 28 -24.08 5.87 12.26
C ILE A 28 -22.78 6.58 12.61
N LYS A 29 -22.72 7.26 13.76
CA LYS A 29 -21.53 7.98 14.20
C LYS A 29 -20.31 7.07 14.35
N GLU A 30 -20.48 5.92 15.03
CA GLU A 30 -19.40 4.94 15.17
C GLU A 30 -18.95 4.38 13.82
N LEU A 31 -19.91 4.12 12.91
CA LEU A 31 -19.61 3.63 11.57
C LEU A 31 -18.85 4.67 10.73
N GLU A 32 -19.23 5.94 10.79
CA GLU A 32 -18.54 7.04 10.13
C GLU A 32 -17.08 7.15 10.57
N GLU A 33 -16.82 7.07 11.88
CA GLU A 33 -15.45 7.10 12.41
C GLU A 33 -14.61 5.92 11.89
N ILE A 34 -15.19 4.73 11.80
CA ILE A 34 -14.52 3.55 11.24
C ILE A 34 -14.28 3.74 9.73
N ILE A 35 -15.27 4.23 8.98
CA ILE A 35 -15.14 4.49 7.54
C ILE A 35 -14.05 5.53 7.28
N LEU A 36 -13.99 6.60 8.06
CA LEU A 36 -12.94 7.62 7.95
C LEU A 36 -11.54 7.03 8.16
N LYS A 37 -11.39 6.17 9.18
CA LYS A 37 -10.13 5.46 9.44
C LYS A 37 -9.74 4.55 8.27
N LEU A 38 -10.71 3.87 7.67
CA LEU A 38 -10.48 2.96 6.54
C LEU A 38 -10.23 3.70 5.22
N LYS A 39 -10.92 4.81 4.95
CA LYS A 39 -10.75 5.63 3.74
C LYS A 39 -9.37 6.27 3.64
N ASN A 40 -8.75 6.58 4.77
CA ASN A 40 -7.41 7.17 4.78
C ASN A 40 -6.32 6.14 4.45
N VAL A 41 -6.64 4.84 4.41
CA VAL A 41 -5.70 3.80 3.99
C VAL A 41 -5.62 3.78 2.47
N SER A 42 -4.43 4.08 1.96
CA SER A 42 -4.07 3.94 0.54
C SER A 42 -3.14 2.75 0.34
N GLU A 43 -3.22 2.15 -0.84
CA GLU A 43 -2.24 1.19 -1.34
C GLU A 43 -1.51 1.79 -2.55
N LYS A 44 -0.19 1.69 -2.56
CA LYS A 44 0.65 2.02 -3.72
C LYS A 44 1.52 0.84 -4.10
N GLU A 45 1.84 0.76 -5.38
CA GLU A 45 2.65 -0.30 -5.96
C GLU A 45 3.90 0.32 -6.59
N ILE A 46 5.06 -0.28 -6.35
CA ILE A 46 6.33 0.13 -6.95
C ILE A 46 7.01 -1.07 -7.60
N LEU A 47 7.50 -0.86 -8.82
CA LEU A 47 8.25 -1.86 -9.56
C LEU A 47 9.73 -1.72 -9.25
N ILE A 48 10.30 -2.72 -8.57
CA ILE A 48 11.71 -2.80 -8.19
C ILE A 48 12.26 -4.13 -8.69
N ASP A 49 13.44 -4.12 -9.31
CA ASP A 49 14.07 -5.36 -9.77
C ASP A 49 14.41 -6.27 -8.58
N GLN A 50 14.17 -7.57 -8.73
CA GLN A 50 14.49 -8.59 -7.72
C GLN A 50 15.94 -8.53 -7.23
N ARG A 51 16.88 -8.08 -8.07
CA ARG A 51 18.29 -7.87 -7.68
C ARG A 51 18.44 -6.88 -6.51
N HIS A 52 17.54 -5.91 -6.41
CA HIS A 52 17.54 -4.90 -5.35
C HIS A 52 16.69 -5.29 -4.14
N HIS A 53 15.77 -6.25 -4.26
CA HIS A 53 14.93 -6.69 -3.14
C HIS A 53 15.76 -7.12 -1.93
N GLY A 54 16.84 -7.88 -2.15
CA GLY A 54 17.72 -8.32 -1.07
C GLY A 54 18.38 -7.16 -0.31
N ALA A 55 18.89 -6.17 -1.04
CA ALA A 55 19.49 -4.97 -0.45
C ALA A 55 18.46 -4.11 0.29
N MET A 56 17.25 -3.97 -0.25
CA MET A 56 16.16 -3.19 0.35
C MET A 56 15.60 -3.82 1.62
N ILE A 57 15.41 -5.14 1.64
CA ILE A 57 14.95 -5.90 2.81
C ILE A 57 16.02 -5.86 3.92
N GLY A 58 17.29 -5.95 3.54
CA GLY A 58 18.42 -6.00 4.45
C GLY A 58 18.54 -7.33 5.21
N VAL A 59 19.54 -7.42 6.09
CA VAL A 59 19.81 -8.65 6.86
C VAL A 59 18.62 -8.98 7.76
N LYS A 60 18.02 -10.17 7.57
CA LYS A 60 16.82 -10.64 8.29
C LYS A 60 15.59 -9.71 8.20
N GLY A 61 15.51 -8.87 7.17
CA GLY A 61 14.36 -7.95 7.03
C GLY A 61 14.37 -6.76 7.99
N LYS A 62 15.48 -6.51 8.70
CA LYS A 62 15.56 -5.40 9.66
C LYS A 62 15.28 -4.04 9.02
N ASN A 63 15.79 -3.81 7.81
CA ASN A 63 15.64 -2.53 7.12
C ASN A 63 14.17 -2.26 6.74
N VAL A 64 13.49 -3.26 6.16
CA VAL A 64 12.05 -3.11 5.86
C VAL A 64 11.21 -3.00 7.13
N ILE A 65 11.53 -3.72 8.20
CA ILE A 65 10.80 -3.61 9.47
C ILE A 65 10.94 -2.19 10.04
N GLN A 66 12.16 -1.66 10.06
CA GLN A 66 12.42 -0.30 10.53
C GLN A 66 11.70 0.76 9.68
N LEU A 67 11.67 0.60 8.35
CA LEU A 67 10.92 1.49 7.46
C LEU A 67 9.41 1.41 7.72
N GLN A 68 8.88 0.20 7.93
CA GLN A 68 7.47 -0.01 8.26
C GLN A 68 7.09 0.66 9.59
N GLU A 69 7.95 0.56 10.61
CA GLU A 69 7.73 1.20 11.91
C GLU A 69 7.87 2.72 11.84
N THR A 70 8.87 3.23 11.11
CA THR A 70 9.14 4.67 10.98
C THR A 70 8.01 5.41 10.28
N PHE A 71 7.50 4.83 9.18
CA PHE A 71 6.44 5.43 8.38
C PHE A 71 5.06 4.87 8.75
N ASN A 72 4.94 3.96 9.72
CA ASN A 72 3.69 3.29 10.08
C ASN A 72 2.93 2.72 8.86
N VAL A 73 3.68 2.20 7.88
CA VAL A 73 3.16 1.56 6.67
C VAL A 73 3.48 0.07 6.69
N LYS A 74 2.73 -0.72 5.94
CA LYS A 74 2.99 -2.13 5.70
C LYS A 74 3.56 -2.32 4.30
N ILE A 75 4.78 -2.83 4.23
CA ILE A 75 5.48 -3.10 2.97
C ILE A 75 5.44 -4.60 2.72
N THR A 76 4.85 -5.00 1.60
CA THR A 76 4.74 -6.40 1.17
C THR A 76 5.58 -6.59 -0.07
N PHE A 77 6.65 -7.37 0.06
CA PHE A 77 7.43 -7.82 -1.08
C PHE A 77 6.77 -9.02 -1.74
N PRO A 78 6.83 -9.13 -3.07
CA PRO A 78 6.31 -10.28 -3.79
C PRO A 78 7.14 -11.53 -3.45
N SER A 79 6.44 -12.65 -3.26
CA SER A 79 7.08 -13.96 -3.04
C SER A 79 7.85 -14.37 -4.31
N PRO A 80 8.99 -15.09 -4.18
CA PRO A 80 9.72 -15.66 -5.32
C PRO A 80 8.98 -16.87 -5.93
N ALA A 81 7.72 -16.67 -6.30
CA ALA A 81 6.93 -17.60 -7.11
C ALA A 81 7.50 -17.63 -8.55
N PRO A 82 7.17 -18.65 -9.38
CA PRO A 82 7.76 -18.82 -10.71
C PRO A 82 7.53 -17.65 -11.68
N THR A 83 6.57 -16.78 -11.40
CA THR A 83 6.35 -15.51 -12.09
C THR A 83 7.20 -14.42 -11.44
N LYS A 84 8.11 -13.82 -12.24
CA LYS A 84 8.97 -12.69 -11.85
C LYS A 84 8.13 -11.46 -11.49
N ASN A 85 7.60 -11.43 -10.28
CA ASN A 85 6.87 -10.28 -9.76
C ASN A 85 7.88 -9.33 -9.11
N ASN A 86 8.13 -8.22 -9.79
CA ASN A 86 8.95 -7.10 -9.31
C ASN A 86 8.13 -6.07 -8.53
N LEU A 87 6.90 -6.43 -8.15
CA LEU A 87 5.89 -5.49 -7.66
C LEU A 87 5.83 -5.52 -6.13
N VAL A 88 6.33 -4.44 -5.51
CA VAL A 88 6.31 -4.22 -4.06
C VAL A 88 5.09 -3.38 -3.73
N LYS A 89 4.29 -3.83 -2.76
CA LYS A 89 3.07 -3.14 -2.31
C LYS A 89 3.30 -2.42 -1.00
N ILE A 90 2.85 -1.18 -0.91
CA ILE A 90 2.92 -0.35 0.29
C ILE A 90 1.49 0.00 0.70
N ARG A 91 1.08 -0.37 1.90
CA ARG A 91 -0.24 -0.09 2.47
C ARG A 91 -0.12 0.76 3.71
N GLY A 92 -0.92 1.81 3.85
CA GLY A 92 -0.92 2.65 5.04
C GLY A 92 -1.68 3.95 4.81
N LEU A 93 -1.52 4.91 5.71
CA LEU A 93 -2.14 6.23 5.55
C LEU A 93 -1.62 6.91 4.27
N LYS A 94 -2.49 7.65 3.58
CA LYS A 94 -2.15 8.32 2.31
C LYS A 94 -0.88 9.16 2.38
N ASP A 95 -0.72 9.94 3.45
CA ASP A 95 0.45 10.80 3.62
C ASP A 95 1.72 9.99 3.87
N ASP A 96 1.64 8.95 4.69
CA ASP A 96 2.77 8.11 5.04
C ASP A 96 3.19 7.19 3.89
N VAL A 97 2.23 6.68 3.12
CA VAL A 97 2.48 5.90 1.91
C VAL A 97 3.23 6.74 0.88
N ASN A 98 2.88 8.02 0.71
CA ASN A 98 3.60 8.91 -0.20
C ASN A 98 5.05 9.16 0.26
N LYS A 99 5.27 9.40 1.56
CA LYS A 99 6.61 9.57 2.13
C LYS A 99 7.46 8.31 1.98
N ALA A 100 6.92 7.16 2.38
CA ALA A 100 7.58 5.86 2.26
C ALA A 100 7.89 5.53 0.79
N PHE A 101 6.96 5.82 -0.11
CA PHE A 101 7.16 5.63 -1.55
C PHE A 101 8.32 6.47 -2.09
N GLN A 102 8.41 7.75 -1.73
CA GLN A 102 9.53 8.60 -2.14
C GLN A 102 10.87 8.08 -1.62
N SER A 103 10.97 7.77 -0.33
CA SER A 103 12.20 7.22 0.25
C SER A 103 12.62 5.89 -0.39
N ILE A 104 11.67 4.97 -0.62
CA ILE A 104 11.93 3.69 -1.27
C ILE A 104 12.34 3.88 -2.73
N SER A 105 11.70 4.81 -3.45
CA SER A 105 12.03 5.14 -4.84
C SER A 105 13.44 5.73 -4.97
N GLU A 106 13.83 6.61 -4.06
CA GLU A 106 15.20 7.17 -4.02
C GLU A 106 16.24 6.11 -3.70
N LEU A 107 15.99 5.25 -2.71
CA LEU A 107 16.88 4.12 -2.39
C LEU A 107 17.01 3.16 -3.58
N ALA A 108 15.90 2.84 -4.25
CA ALA A 108 15.91 1.99 -5.44
C ALA A 108 16.73 2.61 -6.58
N LYS A 109 16.58 3.92 -6.82
CA LYS A 109 17.38 4.66 -7.80
C LYS A 109 18.86 4.65 -7.45
N ALA A 110 19.23 4.93 -6.20
CA ALA A 110 20.62 4.94 -5.75
C ALA A 110 21.29 3.56 -5.90
N LEU A 111 20.58 2.49 -5.56
CA LEU A 111 21.05 1.11 -5.77
C LEU A 111 21.19 0.78 -7.26
N ASN A 112 20.29 1.26 -8.10
CA ASN A 112 20.37 1.08 -9.55
C ASN A 112 21.59 1.81 -10.14
N GLU A 113 21.82 3.07 -9.75
CA GLU A 113 22.99 3.85 -10.17
C GLU A 113 24.31 3.18 -9.75
N SER A 114 24.40 2.67 -8.51
CA SER A 114 25.60 1.96 -8.06
C SER A 114 25.91 0.69 -8.88
N LEU A 115 24.89 -0.01 -9.40
CA LEU A 115 25.07 -1.16 -10.27
C LEU A 115 25.34 -0.79 -11.74
N LYS A 116 24.93 0.40 -12.21
CA LYS A 116 25.21 0.89 -13.57
C LYS A 116 26.71 1.03 -13.86
N PHE A 117 27.51 1.32 -12.84
CA PHE A 117 28.98 1.40 -12.99
C PHE A 117 29.63 0.05 -13.32
N LEU A 118 28.91 -1.07 -13.22
CA LEU A 118 29.45 -2.40 -13.50
C LEU A 118 29.11 -2.98 -14.88
N LYS A 119 28.14 -2.46 -15.66
CA LYS A 119 27.99 -2.77 -17.11
C LYS A 119 27.17 -1.69 -17.85
N PRO A 120 27.64 -1.14 -18.99
CA PRO A 120 26.81 -0.33 -19.88
C PRO A 120 25.90 -1.25 -20.71
N GLY A 121 24.59 -1.22 -20.48
CA GLY A 121 23.63 -1.87 -21.39
C GLY A 121 22.40 -2.47 -20.71
N ALA A 122 21.51 -1.62 -20.19
CA ALA A 122 20.05 -1.80 -20.18
C ALA A 122 19.43 -0.67 -19.36
N GLY A 123 18.64 0.18 -20.00
CA GLY A 123 17.81 1.16 -19.31
C GLY A 123 16.71 0.44 -18.51
N ASN A 124 16.61 0.73 -17.22
CA ASN A 124 15.48 0.30 -16.39
C ASN A 124 14.75 1.55 -15.90
N GLU A 125 13.57 1.78 -16.45
CA GLU A 125 12.62 2.79 -16.00
C GLU A 125 11.93 2.30 -14.73
N VAL A 126 11.95 3.11 -13.68
CA VAL A 126 11.10 2.90 -12.50
C VAL A 126 9.69 3.28 -12.92
N LEU A 127 8.89 2.28 -13.30
CA LEU A 127 7.47 2.48 -13.60
C LEU A 127 6.72 2.71 -12.28
N ILE A 128 6.43 3.98 -12.01
CA ILE A 128 5.55 4.42 -10.94
C ILE A 128 4.13 4.23 -11.44
N ASN A 129 3.54 3.08 -11.12
CA ASN A 129 2.10 2.91 -11.25
C ASN A 129 1.44 3.63 -10.08
N ASP A 130 1.35 4.96 -10.18
CA ASP A 130 0.36 5.69 -9.42
C ASP A 130 -1.00 5.18 -9.89
N SER A 131 -1.56 4.22 -9.15
CA SER A 131 -2.97 3.85 -9.24
C SER A 131 -3.77 5.11 -8.92
N LYS A 132 -4.01 5.93 -9.95
CA LYS A 132 -5.08 6.93 -9.94
C LYS A 132 -6.33 6.14 -9.58
N SER A 133 -6.80 6.38 -8.37
CA SER A 133 -8.19 6.14 -7.99
C SER A 133 -9.06 6.68 -9.13
N ASN A 134 -9.72 5.79 -9.86
CA ASN A 134 -10.90 6.14 -10.61
C ASN A 134 -11.90 6.67 -9.58
N SER A 135 -11.95 7.99 -9.43
CA SER A 135 -13.11 8.69 -8.91
C SER A 135 -13.97 8.96 -10.14
N CYS A 136 -15.03 8.17 -10.30
CA CYS A 136 -16.22 8.65 -10.99
C CYS A 136 -16.96 9.64 -10.09
#